data_AF-A0A1H9CY04-F1
#
_entry.id   AF-A0A1H9CY04-F1
#
_cell.length_a   1.000
_cell.length_b   1.000
_cell.length_c   1.000
_cell.angle_alpha   90.00
_cell.angle_beta   90.00
_cell.angle_gamma   90.00
#
_symmetry.space_group_name_H-M   'P 1'
#
loop_
_entity.id
_entity.type
_entity.pdbx_description
1 polymer ?
#
loop_
_entity_poly.entity_id
_entity_poly.type
_entity_poly.pdbx_seq_one_letter_code
_entity_poly.pdbx_strand_id
1 'polypeptide(L)'
;MVVSLLLVLNFSIVVLASSNHDRQEADACITISGRLSVKGGSDFGNYQFKEGIDIDLRGEGTYKDALNIAFEKTGIPKEDFTITKWGKDKYGKSFPVEWRTKNGYEVNIDIGHYPDGNAPTVPHIGWQTAGKRGSGGGTRGHIFVDDVPYNR
;
A
#
# COMPACT_ATOMS: atom_id res chain seq x y z
N MET A 1 -36.79 34.63 -10.42
CA MET A 1 -37.37 33.45 -9.74
C MET A 1 -36.95 32.23 -10.53
N VAL A 2 -36.37 31.26 -9.82
CA VAL A 2 -35.76 30.03 -10.36
C VAL A 2 -36.88 29.07 -10.75
N VAL A 3 -36.81 28.44 -11.93
CA VAL A 3 -37.52 27.19 -12.19
C VAL A 3 -36.57 26.24 -12.91
N SER A 4 -36.14 25.21 -12.16
CA SER A 4 -35.45 24.03 -12.66
C SER A 4 -36.50 22.93 -12.83
N LEU A 5 -36.49 22.16 -13.93
CA LEU A 5 -37.21 20.89 -13.98
C LEU A 5 -36.55 19.86 -14.93
N LEU A 6 -35.71 19.04 -14.29
CA LEU A 6 -35.56 17.57 -14.40
C LEU A 6 -35.95 16.88 -15.72
N LEU A 7 -34.96 16.37 -16.44
CA LEU A 7 -35.11 15.38 -17.51
C LEU A 7 -34.97 13.97 -16.90
N VAL A 8 -36.00 13.13 -16.97
CA VAL A 8 -35.95 11.72 -16.56
C VAL A 8 -35.85 10.86 -17.82
N LEU A 9 -34.72 10.19 -18.03
CA LEU A 9 -34.55 9.19 -19.08
C LEU A 9 -34.54 7.80 -18.46
N ASN A 10 -35.65 7.09 -18.67
CA ASN A 10 -35.79 5.65 -18.38
C ASN A 10 -35.03 4.85 -19.45
N PHE A 11 -34.02 4.09 -19.05
CA PHE A 11 -33.45 3.04 -19.90
C PHE A 11 -33.67 1.67 -19.25
N SER A 12 -34.57 0.88 -19.85
CA SER A 12 -34.74 -0.54 -19.56
C SER A 12 -33.65 -1.33 -20.30
N ILE A 13 -32.78 -2.03 -19.57
CA ILE A 13 -31.82 -2.97 -20.17
C ILE A 13 -32.45 -4.35 -20.24
N VAL A 14 -32.69 -4.82 -21.47
CA VAL A 14 -33.07 -6.20 -21.79
C VAL A 14 -31.77 -6.98 -22.03
N VAL A 15 -31.50 -8.00 -21.21
CA VAL A 15 -30.38 -8.94 -21.44
C VAL A 15 -30.94 -10.17 -22.15
N LEU A 16 -30.59 -10.36 -23.41
CA LEU A 16 -30.76 -11.62 -24.14
C LEU A 16 -29.43 -12.36 -24.14
N ALA A 17 -29.39 -13.55 -23.54
CA ALA A 17 -28.27 -14.47 -23.67
C ALA A 17 -28.60 -15.51 -24.75
N SER A 18 -27.68 -15.71 -25.70
CA SER A 18 -27.69 -16.86 -26.61
C SER A 18 -26.28 -17.44 -26.66
N SER A 19 -26.18 -18.75 -26.41
CA SER A 19 -24.97 -19.55 -26.48
C SER A 19 -24.67 -19.98 -27.92
N ASN A 20 -23.40 -19.94 -28.34
CA ASN A 20 -22.63 -21.07 -28.91
C ASN A 20 -21.33 -20.63 -29.61
N HIS A 21 -20.23 -21.29 -29.19
CA HIS A 21 -19.01 -21.72 -29.89
C HIS A 21 -18.22 -20.82 -30.89
N ASP A 22 -16.89 -20.92 -30.69
CA ASP A 22 -15.74 -20.71 -31.59
C ASP A 22 -14.97 -19.38 -31.60
N ARG A 23 -13.65 -19.58 -31.68
CA ARG A 23 -12.51 -18.70 -31.41
C ARG A 23 -12.42 -17.51 -32.38
N GLN A 24 -12.15 -16.32 -31.84
CA GLN A 24 -11.02 -15.42 -32.20
C GLN A 24 -11.13 -14.12 -31.40
N GLU A 25 -10.04 -13.78 -30.69
CA GLU A 25 -9.63 -12.44 -30.20
C GLU A 25 -10.75 -11.43 -29.94
N ALA A 26 -11.27 -11.39 -28.71
CA ALA A 26 -12.04 -10.26 -28.22
C ALA A 26 -11.33 -9.68 -27.00
N ASP A 27 -10.59 -8.59 -27.23
CA ASP A 27 -10.24 -7.59 -26.22
C ASP A 27 -11.53 -7.00 -25.64
N ALA A 28 -12.16 -7.73 -24.72
CA ALA A 28 -13.26 -7.24 -23.92
C ALA A 28 -12.67 -6.56 -22.68
N CYS A 29 -12.51 -5.24 -22.74
CA CYS A 29 -12.38 -4.40 -21.56
C CYS A 29 -13.62 -4.59 -20.69
N ILE A 30 -13.50 -5.45 -19.68
CA ILE A 30 -14.50 -5.66 -18.65
C ILE A 30 -14.28 -4.58 -17.58
N THR A 31 -14.99 -3.45 -17.73
CA THR A 31 -15.15 -2.48 -16.64
C THR A 31 -16.24 -3.01 -15.70
N ILE A 32 -15.86 -3.88 -14.76
CA ILE A 32 -16.75 -4.28 -13.65
C ILE A 32 -16.72 -3.16 -12.60
N SER A 33 -17.66 -2.22 -12.76
CA SER A 33 -18.12 -1.36 -11.66
C SER A 33 -19.06 -2.18 -10.77
N GLY A 34 -18.50 -3.07 -9.97
CA GLY A 34 -19.28 -3.96 -9.11
C GLY A 34 -18.39 -4.87 -8.30
N ARG A 35 -18.06 -4.42 -7.08
CA ARG A 35 -17.36 -5.14 -6.01
C ARG A 35 -17.53 -6.66 -6.09
N LEU A 36 -16.62 -7.33 -6.81
CA LEU A 36 -16.44 -8.77 -6.73
C LEU A 36 -15.68 -9.02 -5.43
N SER A 37 -16.42 -9.20 -4.33
CA SER A 37 -15.84 -9.67 -3.07
C SER A 37 -15.51 -11.15 -3.23
N VAL A 38 -14.37 -11.41 -3.87
CA VAL A 38 -13.67 -12.68 -3.71
C VAL A 38 -13.21 -12.70 -2.26
N LYS A 39 -13.66 -13.69 -1.47
CA LYS A 39 -13.05 -14.02 -0.18
C LYS A 39 -11.63 -14.54 -0.44
N GLY A 40 -10.71 -13.67 -0.82
CA GLY A 40 -9.28 -13.88 -0.75
C GLY A 40 -8.81 -13.41 0.61
N GLY A 41 -7.97 -14.18 1.30
CA GLY A 41 -7.25 -13.63 2.45
C GLY A 41 -6.53 -12.35 2.01
N SER A 42 -6.43 -11.36 2.89
CA SER A 42 -5.60 -10.19 2.59
C SER A 42 -4.17 -10.67 2.37
N ASP A 43 -3.52 -10.22 1.29
CA ASP A 43 -2.10 -10.49 1.01
C ASP A 43 -1.17 -10.11 2.19
N PHE A 44 -1.69 -9.30 3.12
CA PHE A 44 -1.06 -8.82 4.34
C PHE A 44 -1.13 -9.79 5.54
N GLY A 45 -1.67 -11.00 5.38
CA GLY A 45 -1.85 -11.95 6.49
C GLY A 45 -2.86 -11.41 7.51
N ASN A 46 -2.52 -11.45 8.80
CA ASN A 46 -3.36 -10.90 9.88
C ASN A 46 -3.31 -9.35 9.96
N TYR A 47 -2.41 -8.70 9.21
CA TYR A 47 -2.34 -7.25 9.21
C TYR A 47 -3.56 -6.64 8.51
N GLN A 48 -4.16 -5.64 9.16
CA GLN A 48 -5.26 -4.87 8.61
C GLN A 48 -4.75 -3.57 7.99
N PHE A 49 -5.00 -3.39 6.69
CA PHE A 49 -4.71 -2.15 5.98
C PHE A 49 -5.47 -0.98 6.60
N LYS A 50 -4.77 0.10 6.96
CA LYS A 50 -5.36 1.32 7.52
C LYS A 50 -5.54 2.36 6.43
N GLU A 51 -6.78 2.57 6.02
CA GLU A 51 -7.13 3.60 5.03
C GLU A 51 -6.69 4.99 5.50
N GLY A 52 -6.08 5.76 4.60
CA GLY A 52 -5.53 7.09 4.87
C GLY A 52 -4.17 7.12 5.59
N ILE A 53 -3.69 5.97 6.11
CA ILE A 53 -2.39 5.84 6.77
C ILE A 53 -1.43 5.02 5.92
N ASP A 54 -1.88 3.83 5.52
CA ASP A 54 -1.10 2.94 4.65
C ASP A 54 -1.31 3.33 3.18
N ILE A 55 -0.34 2.98 2.34
CA ILE A 55 -0.37 3.19 0.89
C ILE A 55 0.02 1.88 0.22
N ASP A 56 -0.66 1.52 -0.86
CA ASP A 56 -0.29 0.37 -1.68
C ASP A 56 0.24 0.87 -3.03
N LEU A 57 1.52 0.63 -3.31
CA LEU A 57 2.20 0.98 -4.56
C LEU A 57 2.58 -0.27 -5.37
N ARG A 58 2.09 -1.46 -4.98
CA ARG A 58 2.33 -2.69 -5.72
C ARG A 58 1.79 -2.57 -7.15
N GLY A 59 2.59 -2.92 -8.15
CA GLY A 59 2.28 -2.77 -9.57
C GLY A 59 2.38 -1.34 -10.12
N GLU A 60 2.62 -0.32 -9.28
CA GLU A 60 2.59 1.09 -9.68
C GLU A 60 3.90 1.85 -9.37
N GLY A 61 4.60 1.49 -8.29
CA GLY A 61 5.76 2.23 -7.80
C GLY A 61 6.89 1.36 -7.27
N THR A 62 8.04 1.97 -7.06
CA THR A 62 9.25 1.28 -6.58
C THR A 62 9.46 1.45 -5.08
N TYR A 63 10.32 0.61 -4.48
CA TYR A 63 10.73 0.78 -3.08
C TYR A 63 11.39 2.14 -2.79
N LYS A 64 11.99 2.80 -3.80
CA LYS A 64 12.58 4.13 -3.64
C LYS A 64 11.52 5.21 -3.55
N ASP A 65 10.46 5.08 -4.34
CA ASP A 65 9.30 5.98 -4.27
C ASP A 65 8.63 5.84 -2.91
N ALA A 66 8.41 4.60 -2.47
CA ALA A 66 7.90 4.30 -1.14
C ALA A 66 8.81 4.86 -0.03
N LEU A 67 10.13 4.76 -0.17
CA LEU A 67 11.08 5.31 0.80
C LEU A 67 10.99 6.84 0.88
N ASN A 68 10.86 7.53 -0.25
CA ASN A 68 10.70 8.98 -0.26
C ASN A 68 9.38 9.40 0.39
N ILE A 69 8.27 8.75 0.02
CA ILE A 69 6.95 9.00 0.61
C ILE A 69 6.96 8.72 2.11
N ALA A 70 7.68 7.68 2.57
CA ALA A 70 7.81 7.38 4.00
C ALA A 70 8.47 8.54 4.77
N PHE A 71 9.57 9.11 4.25
CA PHE A 71 10.20 10.29 4.84
C PHE A 71 9.24 11.48 4.87
N GLU A 72 8.55 11.76 3.76
CA GLU A 72 7.55 12.84 3.68
C GLU A 72 6.43 12.67 4.71
N LYS A 73 5.92 11.44 4.89
CA LYS A 73 4.87 11.11 5.87
C LYS A 73 5.30 11.35 7.31
N THR A 74 6.60 11.28 7.62
CA THR A 74 7.09 11.64 8.95
C THR A 74 7.03 13.14 9.23
N GLY A 75 7.04 13.97 8.18
CA GLY A 75 7.13 15.43 8.28
C GLY A 75 8.50 15.94 8.74
N ILE A 76 9.53 15.07 8.77
CA ILE A 76 10.88 15.41 9.21
C ILE A 76 11.85 15.30 8.01
N PRO A 77 12.75 16.29 7.80
CA PRO A 77 13.79 16.18 6.79
C PRO A 77 14.63 14.92 6.97
N LYS A 78 14.97 14.25 5.87
CA LYS A 78 15.74 12.99 5.90
C LYS A 78 17.10 13.17 6.58
N GLU A 79 17.67 14.36 6.47
CA GLU A 79 18.97 14.75 7.03
C GLU A 79 18.98 14.74 8.56
N ASP A 80 17.82 14.88 9.21
CA ASP A 80 17.68 14.83 10.67
C ASP A 80 17.61 13.39 11.20
N PHE A 81 17.52 12.40 10.32
CA PHE A 81 17.57 11.00 10.70
C PHE A 81 19.00 10.48 10.78
N THR A 82 19.26 9.68 11.81
CA THR A 82 20.48 8.88 11.91
C THR A 82 20.20 7.47 11.41
N ILE A 83 21.14 6.92 10.62
CA ILE A 83 21.12 5.51 10.23
C ILE A 83 21.40 4.68 11.48
N THR A 84 20.48 3.78 11.82
CA THR A 84 20.59 2.92 13.02
C THR A 84 20.78 1.45 12.69
N LYS A 85 20.40 1.02 11.47
CA LYS A 85 20.68 -0.34 10.98
C LYS A 85 21.12 -0.33 9.52
N TRP A 86 21.92 -1.34 9.20
CA TRP A 86 22.41 -1.65 7.86
C TRP A 86 22.01 -3.07 7.51
N GLY A 87 21.42 -3.24 6.33
CA GLY A 87 21.08 -4.54 5.74
C GLY A 87 22.02 -4.84 4.57
N LYS A 88 22.10 -6.10 4.16
CA LYS A 88 22.86 -6.50 2.98
C LYS A 88 21.93 -6.87 1.83
N ASP A 89 22.32 -6.52 0.62
CA ASP A 89 21.67 -7.05 -0.58
C ASP A 89 22.08 -8.50 -0.86
N LYS A 90 21.50 -9.10 -1.90
CA LYS A 90 21.83 -10.46 -2.37
C LYS A 90 23.29 -10.66 -2.79
N TYR A 91 24.05 -9.58 -3.01
CA TYR A 91 25.48 -9.60 -3.35
C TYR A 91 26.38 -9.33 -2.14
N GLY A 92 25.80 -9.13 -0.95
CA GLY A 92 26.53 -8.86 0.28
C GLY A 92 26.92 -7.39 0.49
N LYS A 93 26.48 -6.47 -0.37
CA LYS A 93 26.73 -5.03 -0.23
C LYS A 93 25.79 -4.43 0.82
N SER A 94 26.35 -3.62 1.72
CA SER A 94 25.59 -3.00 2.80
C SER A 94 24.85 -1.72 2.37
N PHE A 95 23.60 -1.60 2.79
CA PHE A 95 22.74 -0.44 2.58
C PHE A 95 22.03 -0.05 3.89
N PRO A 96 21.72 1.24 4.09
CA PRO A 96 20.90 1.66 5.23
C PRO A 96 19.47 1.11 5.10
N VAL A 97 18.92 0.59 6.20
CA VAL A 97 17.59 -0.06 6.24
C VAL A 97 16.73 0.40 7.41
N GLU A 98 17.29 1.16 8.34
CA GLU A 98 16.55 1.80 9.43
C GLU A 98 17.14 3.17 9.74
N TRP A 99 16.26 4.17 9.75
CA TRP A 99 16.55 5.55 10.07
C TRP A 99 15.72 5.95 11.27
N ARG A 100 16.35 6.55 12.28
CA ARG A 100 15.65 7.04 13.48
C ARG A 100 16.09 8.45 13.83
N THR A 101 15.17 9.22 14.41
CA THR A 101 15.52 10.47 15.11
C THR A 101 15.54 10.23 16.62
N LYS A 102 16.18 11.12 17.38
CA LYS A 102 16.19 11.06 18.86
C LYS A 102 14.79 11.11 19.47
N ASN A 103 13.82 11.68 18.75
CA ASN A 103 12.45 11.88 19.22
C ASN A 103 11.52 10.72 18.86
N GLY A 104 12.05 9.62 18.29
CA GLY A 104 11.28 8.40 18.04
C GLY A 104 10.54 8.36 16.70
N TYR A 105 10.88 9.24 15.76
CA TYR A 105 10.48 9.05 14.36
C TYR A 105 11.32 7.94 13.75
N GLU A 106 10.72 7.17 12.84
CA GLU A 106 11.36 6.01 12.24
C GLU A 106 10.93 5.84 10.79
N VAL A 107 11.88 5.45 9.94
CA VAL A 107 11.65 4.90 8.61
C VAL A 107 12.45 3.61 8.48
N ASN A 108 11.86 2.55 7.94
CA ASN A 108 12.51 1.25 7.79
C ASN A 108 12.13 0.52 6.49
N ILE A 109 12.91 -0.50 6.13
CA ILE A 109 12.70 -1.35 4.97
C ILE A 109 12.57 -2.80 5.44
N ASP A 110 11.45 -3.44 5.11
CA ASP A 110 11.11 -4.81 5.53
C ASP A 110 10.65 -5.65 4.32
N ILE A 111 11.08 -6.91 4.25
CA ILE A 111 10.61 -7.88 3.22
C ILE A 111 9.24 -8.49 3.54
N GLY A 112 8.67 -8.18 4.71
CA GLY A 112 7.47 -8.82 5.24
C GLY A 112 7.78 -9.80 6.38
N HIS A 113 6.77 -10.09 7.19
CA HIS A 113 6.86 -10.93 8.39
C HIS A 113 6.06 -12.24 8.25
N TYR A 114 6.19 -13.12 9.25
CA TYR A 114 5.34 -14.31 9.35
C TYR A 114 3.84 -13.93 9.52
N PRO A 115 2.92 -14.74 8.96
CA PRO A 115 1.51 -14.39 8.84
C PRO A 115 0.71 -14.39 10.14
N ASP A 116 1.28 -14.95 11.21
CA ASP A 116 0.69 -15.03 12.54
C ASP A 116 0.78 -13.71 13.32
N GLY A 117 1.65 -12.78 12.91
CA GLY A 117 1.81 -11.47 13.52
C GLY A 117 0.87 -10.38 13.00
N ASN A 118 0.73 -9.28 13.76
CA ASN A 118 0.04 -8.07 13.33
C ASN A 118 0.95 -7.15 12.48
N ALA A 119 1.95 -7.71 11.82
CA ALA A 119 2.87 -6.98 10.97
C ALA A 119 2.65 -7.44 9.52
N PRO A 120 2.84 -6.56 8.52
CA PRO A 120 2.57 -6.95 7.15
C PRO A 120 3.44 -8.11 6.68
N THR A 121 2.86 -9.03 5.94
CA THR A 121 3.53 -10.21 5.35
C THR A 121 4.17 -9.94 3.99
N VAL A 122 3.96 -8.76 3.42
CA VAL A 122 4.49 -8.36 2.10
C VAL A 122 5.65 -7.37 2.25
N PRO A 123 6.51 -7.22 1.22
CA PRO A 123 7.53 -6.17 1.21
C PRO A 123 6.95 -4.77 1.39
N HIS A 124 7.58 -3.97 2.24
CA HIS A 124 7.09 -2.65 2.58
C HIS A 124 8.16 -1.72 3.14
N ILE A 125 7.85 -0.42 3.07
CA ILE A 125 8.55 0.62 3.81
C ILE A 125 7.67 1.06 4.98
N GLY A 126 8.15 0.91 6.22
CA GLY A 126 7.45 1.40 7.40
C GLY A 126 7.85 2.84 7.73
N TRP A 127 6.88 3.62 8.24
CA TRP A 127 7.12 4.96 8.77
C TRP A 127 6.37 5.19 10.09
N GLN A 128 6.93 6.05 10.94
CA GLN A 128 6.36 6.39 12.24
C GLN A 128 6.63 7.84 12.63
N THR A 129 5.63 8.51 13.20
CA THR A 129 5.80 9.79 13.91
C THR A 129 6.16 9.61 15.38
N ALA A 130 6.77 10.63 16.00
CA ALA A 130 7.03 10.61 17.44
C ALA A 130 5.74 10.39 18.26
N GLY A 131 5.88 9.68 19.37
CA GLY A 131 4.82 9.44 20.34
C GLY A 131 4.95 8.09 21.04
N LYS A 132 4.42 7.98 22.27
CA LYS A 132 4.44 6.74 23.04
C LYS A 132 3.33 5.79 22.57
N ARG A 133 3.66 4.51 22.42
CA ARG A 133 2.68 3.44 22.14
C ARG A 133 1.66 3.39 23.28
N GLY A 134 0.37 3.52 22.94
CA GLY A 134 -0.74 3.42 23.89
C GLY A 134 -1.09 4.70 24.66
N SER A 135 -0.28 5.77 24.57
CA SER A 135 -0.57 7.07 25.21
C SER A 135 -1.17 8.12 24.26
N GLY A 136 -1.39 7.73 23.00
CA GLY A 136 -1.76 8.65 21.92
C GLY A 136 -0.55 9.45 21.42
N GLY A 137 -0.45 9.66 20.11
CA GLY A 137 0.51 10.61 19.51
C GLY A 137 1.36 10.05 18.37
N GLY A 138 1.74 8.77 18.42
CA GLY A 138 2.53 8.14 17.36
C GLY A 138 1.64 7.47 16.31
N THR A 139 1.65 7.98 15.07
CA THR A 139 1.05 7.34 13.90
C THR A 139 2.08 6.43 13.26
N ARG A 140 1.65 5.25 12.82
CA ARG A 140 2.49 4.28 12.10
C ARG A 140 1.79 3.88 10.83
N GLY A 141 2.51 3.88 9.72
CA GLY A 141 1.98 3.38 8.45
C GLY A 141 3.01 2.53 7.72
N HIS A 142 2.52 1.84 6.70
CA HIS A 142 3.33 1.05 5.79
C HIS A 142 2.99 1.43 4.36
N ILE A 143 4.01 1.44 3.51
CA ILE A 143 3.89 1.65 2.08
C ILE A 143 4.31 0.37 1.39
N PHE A 144 3.34 -0.34 0.81
CA PHE A 144 3.53 -1.67 0.24
C PHE A 144 4.08 -1.58 -1.17
N VAL A 145 5.02 -2.46 -1.49
CA VAL A 145 5.70 -2.54 -2.79
C VAL A 145 5.89 -4.00 -3.17
N ASP A 146 6.16 -4.26 -4.46
CA ASP A 146 6.29 -5.62 -4.95
C ASP A 146 7.54 -6.34 -4.40
N ASP A 147 8.63 -5.60 -4.20
CA ASP A 147 9.88 -6.13 -3.68
C ASP A 147 10.75 -5.04 -3.03
N VAL A 148 11.65 -5.47 -2.14
CA VAL A 148 12.74 -4.64 -1.60
C VAL A 148 14.07 -5.40 -1.72
N PRO A 149 15.14 -4.77 -2.23
CA PRO A 149 16.40 -5.47 -2.51
C PRO A 149 17.22 -5.83 -1.26
N TYR A 150 16.84 -5.31 -0.09
CA TYR A 150 17.50 -5.49 1.21
C TYR A 150 16.53 -5.06 2.34
N ASN A 151 16.75 -5.55 3.56
CA ASN A 151 15.89 -5.28 4.72
C ASN A 151 16.67 -5.27 6.05
N ARG A 152 15.97 -4.93 7.14
CA ARG A 152 16.53 -4.72 8.49
C ARG A 152 16.66 -5.96 9.39
#